data_AF-A0A966QN29-F1
#
_entry.id   AF-A0A966QN29-F1
#
_cell.length_a   1.000
_cell.length_b   1.000
_cell.length_c   1.000
_cell.angle_alpha   90.00
_cell.angle_beta   90.00
_cell.angle_gamma   90.00
#
_symmetry.space_group_name_H-M   'P 1'
#
loop_
_entity.id
_entity.type
_entity.pdbx_description
1 polymer ?
#
loop_
_entity_poly.entity_id
_entity_poly.type
_entity_poly.pdbx_seq_one_letter_code
_entity_poly.pdbx_strand_id
1 'polypeptide(L)'
;MVWGSGPALPRPMDAPLSASEVIGLLQQRWQASYDLQLVQRRGRVYLQVMWAYQEQQSFPLSAADYERHIGELVLVLNSLGAAGTVRQWLSSCADRPRLGKALSLALDLPAGRSSEFVL
;
A
#
# COMPACT_ATOMS: atom_id res chain seq x y z
N MET A 1 26.40 -21.74 -9.29
CA MET A 1 26.60 -20.34 -8.86
C MET A 1 25.29 -19.88 -8.23
N VAL A 2 25.14 -20.12 -6.92
CA VAL A 2 23.92 -19.80 -6.16
C VAL A 2 24.04 -18.36 -5.69
N TRP A 3 23.25 -17.46 -6.27
CA TRP A 3 23.02 -16.16 -5.67
C TRP A 3 22.13 -16.40 -4.46
N GLY A 4 22.75 -16.49 -3.29
CA GLY A 4 22.03 -16.46 -2.02
C GLY A 4 21.41 -15.08 -1.86
N SER A 5 20.09 -15.00 -1.97
CA SER A 5 19.35 -13.86 -1.44
C SER A 5 19.60 -13.85 0.07
N GLY A 6 20.56 -13.04 0.51
CA GLY A 6 20.69 -12.66 1.92
C GLY A 6 19.36 -12.09 2.41
N PRO A 7 19.04 -12.18 3.71
CA PRO A 7 17.82 -11.60 4.23
C PRO A 7 17.81 -10.12 3.85
N ALA A 8 16.80 -9.71 3.08
CA ALA A 8 16.61 -8.31 2.74
C ALA A 8 16.57 -7.54 4.06
N LEU A 9 17.53 -6.62 4.26
CA LEU A 9 17.58 -5.79 5.46
C LEU A 9 16.21 -5.14 5.65
N PRO A 10 15.71 -5.03 6.90
CA PRO A 10 14.46 -4.34 7.15
C PRO A 10 14.56 -2.93 6.55
N ARG A 11 13.70 -2.63 5.57
CA ARG A 11 13.67 -1.31 4.91
C ARG A 11 13.39 -0.24 5.97
N PRO A 12 14.05 0.92 5.92
CA PRO A 12 13.70 2.04 6.79
C PRO A 12 12.23 2.41 6.57
N MET A 13 11.49 2.74 7.63
CA MET A 13 10.06 3.05 7.52
C MET A 13 9.78 4.26 6.64
N ASP A 14 10.73 5.19 6.53
CA ASP A 14 10.66 6.38 5.69
C ASP A 14 11.09 6.14 4.22
N ALA A 15 11.65 4.98 3.89
CA ALA A 15 12.06 4.68 2.53
C ALA A 15 10.85 4.69 1.58
N PRO A 16 11.01 5.22 0.35
CA PRO A 16 9.93 5.27 -0.64
C PRO A 16 9.36 3.86 -0.86
N LEU A 17 8.03 3.78 -0.93
CA LEU A 17 7.33 2.56 -1.28
C LEU A 17 7.68 2.16 -2.71
N SER A 18 7.63 0.85 -2.98
CA SER A 18 7.71 0.27 -4.31
C SER A 18 6.44 -0.54 -4.58
N ALA A 19 6.03 -0.67 -5.85
CA ALA A 19 4.85 -1.46 -6.21
C ALA A 19 4.95 -2.92 -5.73
N SER A 20 6.09 -3.56 -6.00
CA SER A 20 6.37 -4.94 -5.56
C SER A 20 6.33 -5.11 -4.04
N GLU A 21 6.72 -4.08 -3.28
CA GLU A 21 6.62 -4.11 -1.82
C GLU A 21 5.15 -4.08 -1.38
N VAL A 22 4.35 -3.17 -1.93
CA VAL A 22 2.92 -3.06 -1.60
C VAL A 22 2.19 -4.35 -1.94
N ILE A 23 2.42 -4.91 -3.13
CA ILE A 23 1.85 -6.19 -3.56
C ILE A 23 2.27 -7.31 -2.59
N GLY A 24 3.55 -7.37 -2.21
CA GLY A 24 4.05 -8.33 -1.24
C GLY A 24 3.38 -8.20 0.13
N LEU A 25 3.15 -6.98 0.61
CA LEU A 25 2.44 -6.73 1.87
C LEU A 25 0.99 -7.23 1.81
N LEU A 26 0.28 -6.97 0.70
CA LEU A 26 -1.09 -7.46 0.49
C LEU A 26 -1.14 -9.00 0.51
N GLN A 27 -0.23 -9.65 -0.20
CA GLN A 27 -0.13 -11.10 -0.28
C GLN A 27 0.26 -11.72 1.07
N GLN A 28 1.24 -11.17 1.77
CA GLN A 28 1.61 -11.63 3.11
C GLN A 28 0.45 -11.50 4.10
N ARG A 29 -0.27 -10.39 4.04
CA ARG A 29 -1.33 -10.08 4.99
C ARG A 29 -2.62 -10.87 4.73
N TRP A 30 -3.01 -10.99 3.47
CA TRP A 30 -4.34 -11.51 3.10
C TRP A 30 -4.31 -12.66 2.11
N GLN A 31 -3.13 -13.13 1.68
CA GLN A 31 -2.97 -14.20 0.68
C GLN A 31 -3.65 -13.87 -0.67
N ALA A 32 -3.79 -12.58 -0.96
CA ALA A 32 -4.43 -12.08 -2.17
C ALA A 32 -3.88 -10.70 -2.55
N SER A 33 -3.87 -10.42 -3.85
CA SER A 33 -3.39 -9.16 -4.42
C SER A 33 -4.56 -8.21 -4.65
N TYR A 34 -5.08 -7.63 -3.57
CA TYR A 34 -6.23 -6.71 -3.63
C TYR A 34 -5.96 -5.47 -4.48
N ASP A 35 -7.00 -4.95 -5.12
CA ASP A 35 -6.97 -3.64 -5.75
C ASP A 35 -6.87 -2.54 -4.69
N LEU A 36 -6.19 -1.45 -5.06
CA LEU A 36 -6.06 -0.26 -4.27
C LEU A 36 -6.64 0.93 -5.01
N GLN A 37 -7.27 1.85 -4.28
CA GLN A 37 -7.77 3.09 -4.84
C GLN A 37 -7.43 4.27 -3.94
N LEU A 38 -7.10 5.40 -4.55
CA LEU A 38 -7.01 6.68 -3.85
C LEU A 38 -8.30 7.46 -4.08
N VAL A 39 -8.99 7.83 -3.00
CA VAL A 39 -10.21 8.62 -3.07
C VAL A 39 -10.07 9.91 -2.28
N GLN A 40 -10.60 10.99 -2.82
CA GLN A 40 -10.67 12.28 -2.14
C GLN A 40 -12.10 12.55 -1.67
N ARG A 41 -12.26 12.90 -0.39
CA ARG A 41 -13.55 13.24 0.22
C ARG A 41 -13.37 14.39 1.19
N ARG A 42 -14.12 15.49 0.99
CA ARG A 42 -14.11 16.68 1.86
C ARG A 42 -12.71 17.21 2.17
N GLY A 43 -11.84 17.26 1.15
CA GLY A 43 -10.46 17.74 1.27
C GLY A 43 -9.47 16.77 1.92
N ARG A 44 -9.87 15.52 2.19
CA ARG A 44 -8.99 14.47 2.74
C ARG A 44 -8.79 13.36 1.73
N VAL A 45 -7.57 12.82 1.67
CA VAL A 45 -7.21 11.68 0.83
C VAL A 45 -7.31 10.39 1.66
N TYR A 46 -7.86 9.35 1.04
CA TYR A 46 -7.95 8.02 1.62
C TYR A 46 -7.36 7.00 0.67
N LEU A 47 -6.52 6.12 1.20
CA LEU A 47 -6.15 4.89 0.53
C LEU A 47 -7.18 3.82 0.88
N GLN A 48 -7.76 3.21 -0.14
CA GLN A 48 -8.73 2.12 0.01
C GLN A 48 -8.16 0.82 -0.48
N VAL A 49 -8.30 -0.23 0.32
CA VAL A 49 -8.12 -1.62 -0.12
C VAL A 49 -9.50 -2.13 -0.53
N MET A 50 -9.65 -2.38 -1.82
CA MET A 50 -10.89 -2.87 -2.40
C MET A 50 -11.07 -4.36 -2.11
N TRP A 51 -12.28 -4.87 -2.31
CA TRP A 51 -12.58 -6.30 -2.12
C TRP A 51 -12.27 -7.16 -3.34
N ALA A 52 -12.08 -6.54 -4.50
CA ALA A 52 -11.64 -7.23 -5.71
C ALA A 52 -10.12 -7.45 -5.65
N TYR A 53 -9.66 -8.60 -6.11
CA TYR A 53 -8.24 -8.97 -6.13
C TYR A 53 -7.86 -9.64 -7.44
N GLN A 54 -6.59 -9.53 -7.80
CA GLN A 54 -6.05 -9.85 -9.13
C GLN A 54 -6.24 -11.31 -9.55
N GLU A 55 -6.34 -12.22 -8.59
CA GLU A 55 -6.51 -13.66 -8.80
C GLU A 55 -7.96 -14.06 -9.13
N GLN A 56 -8.92 -13.12 -9.12
CA GLN A 56 -10.30 -13.37 -9.58
C GLN A 56 -10.39 -13.35 -11.10
N GLN A 57 -11.14 -14.28 -11.71
CA GLN A 57 -11.34 -14.34 -13.17
C GLN A 57 -11.95 -13.06 -13.77
N SER A 58 -12.75 -12.33 -12.99
CA SER A 58 -13.39 -11.08 -13.44
C SER A 58 -12.62 -9.82 -13.04
N PHE A 59 -11.37 -9.96 -12.58
CA PHE A 59 -10.56 -8.78 -12.26
C PHE A 59 -10.25 -7.99 -13.54
N PRO A 60 -10.42 -6.65 -13.53
CA PRO A 60 -10.43 -5.86 -14.76
C PRO A 60 -9.04 -5.62 -15.36
N LEU A 61 -7.95 -5.88 -14.62
CA LEU A 61 -6.58 -5.60 -15.04
C LEU A 61 -5.78 -6.89 -15.26
N SER A 62 -4.95 -6.90 -16.30
CA SER A 62 -3.90 -7.91 -16.46
C SER A 62 -2.87 -7.78 -15.34
N ALA A 63 -2.05 -8.80 -15.08
CA ALA A 63 -0.98 -8.74 -14.07
C ALA A 63 -0.02 -7.55 -14.28
N ALA A 64 0.36 -7.27 -15.53
CA ALA A 64 1.23 -6.13 -15.87
C ALA A 64 0.52 -4.78 -15.68
N ASP A 65 -0.78 -4.69 -16.00
CA ASP A 65 -1.58 -3.47 -15.79
C ASP A 65 -1.82 -3.21 -14.30
N TYR A 66 -2.02 -4.27 -13.52
CA TYR A 66 -2.14 -4.22 -12.08
C TYR A 66 -0.83 -3.70 -11.44
N GLU A 67 0.32 -4.26 -11.82
CA GLU A 67 1.60 -3.77 -11.28
C GLU A 67 1.84 -2.29 -11.61
N ARG A 68 1.54 -1.87 -12.85
CA ARG A 68 1.61 -0.46 -13.24
C ARG A 68 0.66 0.42 -12.44
N HIS A 69 -0.59 -0.01 -12.25
CA HIS A 69 -1.59 0.69 -11.44
C HIS A 69 -1.11 0.89 -10.00
N ILE A 70 -0.61 -0.17 -9.35
CA ILE A 70 -0.03 -0.05 -8.00
C ILE A 70 1.19 0.89 -8.01
N GLY A 71 2.01 0.86 -9.06
CA GLY A 71 3.13 1.78 -9.26
C GLY A 71 2.72 3.25 -9.27
N GLU A 72 1.69 3.60 -10.04
CA GLU A 72 1.16 4.96 -10.09
C GLU A 72 0.63 5.43 -8.72
N LEU A 73 -0.09 4.56 -8.00
CA LEU A 73 -0.55 4.87 -6.64
C LEU A 73 0.63 5.09 -5.68
N VAL A 74 1.66 4.26 -5.77
CA VAL A 74 2.88 4.36 -4.97
C VAL A 74 3.60 5.69 -5.22
N LEU A 75 3.68 6.16 -6.47
CA LEU A 75 4.25 7.48 -6.79
C LEU A 75 3.50 8.61 -6.07
N VAL A 76 2.17 8.56 -6.07
CA VAL A 76 1.34 9.53 -5.35
C VAL A 76 1.56 9.43 -3.85
N LEU A 77 1.50 8.23 -3.26
CA LEU A 77 1.70 8.01 -1.83
C LEU A 77 3.08 8.50 -1.34
N ASN A 78 4.12 8.25 -2.12
CA ASN A 78 5.47 8.73 -1.83
C ASN A 78 5.55 10.26 -1.89
N SER A 79 4.91 10.87 -2.89
CA SER A 79 4.86 12.34 -3.03
C SER A 79 4.11 13.02 -1.88
N LEU A 80 3.17 12.30 -1.25
CA LEU A 80 2.45 12.76 -0.05
C LEU A 80 3.22 12.53 1.26
N GLY A 81 4.41 11.89 1.22
CA GLY A 81 5.13 11.48 2.43
C GLY A 81 4.44 10.38 3.22
N ALA A 82 3.51 9.64 2.61
CA ALA A 82 2.68 8.64 3.29
C ALA A 82 3.30 7.24 3.35
N ALA A 83 4.54 7.07 2.86
CA ALA A 83 5.20 5.78 2.71
C ALA A 83 5.24 4.96 4.00
N GLY A 84 5.71 5.55 5.10
CA GLY A 84 5.79 4.89 6.41
C GLY A 84 4.42 4.53 6.98
N THR A 85 3.45 5.45 6.90
CA THR A 85 2.07 5.24 7.37
C THR A 85 1.41 4.08 6.65
N VAL A 86 1.50 4.03 5.32
CA VAL A 86 0.91 2.96 4.50
C VAL A 86 1.60 1.63 4.78
N ARG A 87 2.94 1.59 4.85
CA ARG A 87 3.71 0.39 5.19
C ARG A 87 3.28 -0.17 6.53
N GLN A 88 3.22 0.67 7.57
CA GLN A 88 2.80 0.26 8.90
C GLN A 88 1.35 -0.26 8.90
N TRP A 89 0.43 0.46 8.24
CA TRP A 89 -0.97 0.08 8.21
C TRP A 89 -1.20 -1.26 7.51
N LEU A 90 -0.66 -1.47 6.30
CA LEU A 90 -0.77 -2.76 5.60
C LEU A 90 -0.11 -3.90 6.39
N SER A 91 0.98 -3.61 7.12
CA SER A 91 1.70 -4.59 7.95
C SER A 91 1.07 -4.84 9.32
N SER A 92 0.00 -4.14 9.72
CA SER A 92 -0.62 -4.31 11.05
C SER A 92 -2.14 -4.46 10.99
N CYS A 93 -2.78 -4.12 9.88
CA CYS A 93 -4.23 -4.17 9.73
C CYS A 93 -4.75 -5.60 9.97
N ALA A 94 -5.62 -5.76 10.97
CA ALA A 94 -6.22 -7.05 11.31
C ALA A 94 -7.50 -7.33 10.51
N ASP A 95 -8.21 -6.27 10.09
CA ASP A 95 -9.43 -6.41 9.28
C ASP A 95 -9.09 -6.82 7.84
N ARG A 96 -10.07 -7.38 7.14
CA ARG A 96 -9.96 -7.76 5.73
C ARG A 96 -11.06 -7.07 4.93
N PRO A 97 -10.79 -6.65 3.68
CA PRO A 97 -11.85 -6.09 2.84
C PRO A 97 -12.96 -7.13 2.63
N ARG A 98 -14.21 -6.68 2.74
CA ARG A 98 -15.40 -7.54 2.60
C ARG A 98 -16.12 -7.18 1.31
N LEU A 99 -16.89 -8.12 0.76
CA LEU A 99 -17.67 -7.86 -0.46
C LEU A 99 -18.52 -6.58 -0.29
N GLY A 100 -18.27 -5.58 -1.15
CA GLY A 100 -18.93 -4.27 -1.12
C GLY A 100 -18.45 -3.30 -0.02
N LYS A 101 -17.43 -3.65 0.77
CA LYS A 101 -16.87 -2.79 1.83
C LYS A 101 -15.34 -2.78 1.78
N ALA A 102 -14.80 -1.67 1.29
CA ALA A 102 -13.37 -1.40 1.28
C ALA A 102 -12.83 -1.10 2.69
N LEU A 103 -11.58 -1.48 2.94
CA LEU A 103 -10.83 -0.95 4.08
C LEU A 103 -10.31 0.42 3.69
N SER A 104 -10.41 1.40 4.59
CA SER A 104 -9.97 2.77 4.30
C SER A 104 -8.95 3.22 5.33
N LEU A 105 -7.81 3.70 4.84
CA LEU A 105 -6.82 4.44 5.60
C LEU A 105 -6.94 5.93 5.25
N ALA A 106 -7.20 6.77 6.24
CA ALA A 106 -7.08 8.21 6.06
C ALA A 106 -5.58 8.56 5.96
N LEU A 107 -5.18 9.23 4.88
CA LEU A 107 -3.84 9.76 4.74
C LEU A 107 -3.86 11.18 5.31
N ASP A 108 -3.33 11.34 6.52
CA ASP A 108 -3.08 12.65 7.06
C ASP A 108 -1.89 13.25 6.31
N LEU A 109 -2.14 14.30 5.53
CA LEU A 109 -1.07 15.05 4.89
C LEU A 109 -0.37 15.82 6.01
N PRO A 110 0.93 15.57 6.27
CA PRO A 110 1.61 16.31 7.32
C PRO A 110 1.50 17.80 6.99
N ALA A 111 0.87 18.56 7.87
CA ALA A 111 0.82 20.02 7.81
C ALA A 111 2.21 20.58 8.15
N GLY A 112 3.20 20.32 7.30
CA GLY A 112 4.61 20.54 7.61
C GLY A 112 5.11 19.63 8.73
N ARG A 113 6.36 19.18 8.60
CA ARG A 113 7.18 18.55 9.64
C ARG A 113 6.71 18.92 11.06
N SER A 114 5.99 18.03 11.73
CA SER A 114 5.53 18.24 13.10
C SER A 114 5.58 16.92 13.86
N SER A 115 6.79 16.45 14.13
CA SER A 115 7.14 15.71 15.34
C SER A 115 8.65 15.57 15.36
N GLU A 116 9.23 16.56 16.01
CA GLU A 116 10.59 16.58 16.51
C GLU A 116 10.84 15.32 17.37
N PHE A 117 12.07 14.84 17.29
CA PHE A 117 12.77 13.99 18.25
C PHE A 117 11.97 13.51 19.47
N VAL A 118 11.81 12.19 19.59
CA VAL A 118 11.71 11.56 20.91
C VAL A 118 13.14 11.51 21.47
N LEU A 119 13.39 12.30 22.51
CA LEU A 119 14.56 12.19 23.40
C LEU A 119 14.08 11.69 24.76
#